data_AF-A0A3M8EAQ9-F1
#
_entry.id   AF-A0A3M8EAQ9-F1
#
_cell.length_a   1.000
_cell.length_b   1.000
_cell.length_c   1.000
_cell.angle_alpha   90.00
_cell.angle_beta   90.00
_cell.angle_gamma   90.00
#
_symmetry.space_group_name_H-M   'P 1'
#
loop_
_entity.id
_entity.type
_entity.pdbx_description
1 polymer ?
#
loop_
_entity_poly.entity_id
_entity_poly.type
_entity_poly.pdbx_seq_one_letter_code
_entity_poly.pdbx_strand_id
1 'polypeptide(L)'
;YLGGDAYSAPAVYVKEAGVWKIYYICRDYLGSITHIANADGSLKQELSYDAWGRLRNPSTQVAYAPGSEPALFLGRGYTGHEYLPWFGLVNMNARLYDPAL
;
A
#
# COMPACT_ATOMS: atom_id res chain seq x y z
N TYR A 1 4.01 -2.70 -13.33
CA TYR A 1 3.57 -1.29 -13.24
C TYR A 1 3.38 -0.75 -14.64
N LEU A 2 2.36 0.07 -14.86
CA LEU A 2 2.01 0.66 -16.17
C LEU A 2 2.11 2.18 -16.07
N GLY A 3 2.86 2.82 -16.97
CA GLY A 3 3.01 4.28 -17.00
C GLY A 3 3.96 4.85 -15.93
N GLY A 4 4.88 4.05 -15.41
CA GLY A 4 5.86 4.47 -14.41
C GLY A 4 6.48 3.29 -13.68
N ASP A 5 6.99 3.54 -12.48
CA ASP A 5 7.57 2.55 -11.58
C ASP A 5 6.68 2.31 -10.34
N ALA A 6 7.22 1.65 -9.31
CA ALA A 6 6.48 1.39 -8.07
C ALA A 6 5.99 2.68 -7.36
N TYR A 7 6.71 3.79 -7.55
CA TYR A 7 6.44 5.06 -6.87
C TYR A 7 5.48 5.95 -7.67
N SER A 8 5.52 5.86 -9.00
CA SER A 8 4.84 6.80 -9.90
C SER A 8 3.71 6.22 -10.75
N ALA A 9 3.69 4.89 -10.96
CA ALA A 9 2.76 4.31 -11.92
C ALA A 9 1.29 4.45 -11.50
N PRO A 10 0.40 4.97 -12.36
CA PRO A 10 -1.02 5.09 -12.07
C PRO A 10 -1.77 3.75 -12.06
N ALA A 11 -1.19 2.70 -12.65
CA ALA A 11 -1.83 1.39 -12.73
C ALA A 11 -0.83 0.23 -12.65
N VAL A 12 -1.34 -0.96 -12.37
CA VAL A 12 -0.58 -2.21 -12.30
C VAL A 12 -1.36 -3.35 -12.94
N TYR A 13 -0.65 -4.23 -13.65
CA TYR A 13 -1.20 -5.44 -14.22
C TYR A 13 -0.75 -6.63 -13.37
N VAL A 14 -1.70 -7.28 -12.70
CA VAL A 14 -1.45 -8.35 -11.72
C VAL A 14 -2.12 -9.62 -12.20
N LYS A 15 -1.43 -10.75 -12.07
CA LYS A 15 -1.99 -12.08 -12.36
C LYS A 15 -2.63 -12.63 -11.10
N GLU A 16 -3.96 -12.67 -11.05
CA GLU A 16 -4.73 -13.32 -9.98
C GLU A 16 -5.35 -14.61 -10.50
N ALA A 17 -5.13 -15.74 -9.81
CA ALA A 17 -5.73 -17.04 -10.15
C ALA A 17 -5.58 -17.42 -11.65
N GLY A 18 -4.42 -17.13 -12.25
CA GLY A 18 -4.15 -17.43 -13.65
C GLY A 18 -4.57 -16.35 -14.65
N VAL A 19 -5.42 -15.40 -14.24
CA VAL A 19 -5.97 -14.34 -15.10
C VAL A 19 -5.32 -13.01 -14.80
N TRP A 20 -4.92 -12.30 -15.85
CA TRP A 20 -4.36 -10.97 -15.70
C TRP A 20 -5.44 -9.91 -15.57
N LYS A 21 -5.28 -9.02 -14.58
CA LYS A 21 -6.22 -7.94 -14.26
C LYS A 21 -5.46 -6.62 -14.09
N ILE A 22 -6.09 -5.54 -14.54
CA ILE A 22 -5.60 -4.18 -14.34
C ILE A 22 -6.20 -3.62 -13.04
N TYR A 23 -5.37 -2.95 -12.25
CA TYR A 23 -5.75 -2.18 -11.09
C TYR A 23 -5.22 -0.76 -11.19
N TYR A 24 -6.01 0.20 -10.74
CA TYR A 24 -5.61 1.60 -10.64
C TYR A 24 -5.13 1.91 -9.23
N ILE A 25 -4.06 2.69 -9.12
CA ILE A 25 -3.41 3.01 -7.85
C ILE A 25 -3.64 4.49 -7.54
N CYS A 26 -4.33 4.77 -6.45
CA CYS A 26 -4.51 6.12 -5.92
C CYS A 26 -3.47 6.36 -4.82
N ARG A 27 -2.82 7.52 -4.87
CA ARG A 27 -1.78 7.91 -3.91
C ARG A 27 -2.09 9.26 -3.27
N ASP A 28 -1.58 9.44 -2.06
CA ASP A 28 -1.52 10.77 -1.44
C ASP A 28 -0.33 11.60 -1.97
N TYR A 29 -0.15 12.79 -1.42
CA TYR A 29 0.92 13.71 -1.82
C TYR A 29 2.33 13.18 -1.56
N LEU A 30 2.51 12.30 -0.56
CA LEU A 30 3.80 11.66 -0.27
C LEU A 30 4.05 10.41 -1.13
N GLY A 31 3.10 10.04 -1.99
CA GLY A 31 3.16 8.83 -2.80
C GLY A 31 2.73 7.56 -2.05
N SER A 32 2.14 7.68 -0.87
CA SER A 32 1.58 6.53 -0.15
C SER A 32 0.35 6.01 -0.88
N ILE A 33 0.24 4.69 -1.04
CA ILE A 33 -0.91 4.06 -1.69
C ILE A 33 -2.10 4.10 -0.73
N THR A 34 -3.15 4.84 -1.08
CA THR A 34 -4.36 4.96 -0.24
C THR A 34 -5.49 4.08 -0.74
N HIS A 35 -5.63 3.94 -2.06
CA HIS A 35 -6.68 3.11 -2.65
C HIS A 35 -6.16 2.33 -3.85
N ILE A 36 -6.73 1.16 -4.04
CA ILE A 36 -6.59 0.35 -5.23
C ILE A 36 -7.98 0.08 -5.77
N ALA A 37 -8.22 0.43 -7.02
CA ALA A 37 -9.49 0.21 -7.69
C ALA A 37 -9.37 -0.88 -8.75
N ASN A 38 -10.43 -1.68 -8.90
CA ASN A 38 -10.60 -2.60 -10.02
C ASN A 38 -10.79 -1.83 -11.34
N ALA A 39 -10.73 -2.55 -12.46
CA ALA A 39 -10.93 -1.97 -13.79
C ALA A 39 -12.32 -1.30 -13.98
N ASP A 40 -13.33 -1.73 -13.22
CA ASP A 40 -14.68 -1.18 -13.22
C ASP A 40 -14.86 0.02 -12.26
N GLY A 41 -13.79 0.45 -11.58
CA GLY A 41 -13.81 1.54 -10.60
C GLY A 41 -14.26 1.12 -9.19
N SER A 42 -14.64 -0.14 -8.97
CA SER A 42 -14.96 -0.63 -7.63
C SER A 42 -13.70 -0.74 -6.75
N LEU A 43 -13.86 -0.58 -5.44
CA LEU A 43 -12.76 -0.62 -4.48
C LEU A 43 -12.21 -2.05 -4.34
N LYS A 44 -10.91 -2.23 -4.57
CA LYS A 44 -10.17 -3.48 -4.29
C LYS A 44 -9.54 -3.45 -2.91
N GLN A 45 -8.93 -2.33 -2.52
CA GLN A 45 -8.33 -2.15 -1.20
C GLN A 45 -8.29 -0.65 -0.85
N GLU A 46 -8.60 -0.35 0.41
CA GLU A 46 -8.39 0.96 1.02
C GLU A 46 -7.36 0.82 2.15
N LEU A 47 -6.45 1.79 2.23
CA LEU A 47 -5.36 1.86 3.17
C LEU A 47 -5.32 3.26 3.78
N SER A 48 -5.01 3.31 5.07
CA SER A 48 -4.82 4.57 5.78
C SER A 48 -3.58 4.47 6.66
N TYR A 49 -2.85 5.58 6.77
CA TYR A 49 -1.61 5.67 7.53
C TYR A 49 -1.66 6.87 8.46
N ASP A 50 -1.11 6.74 9.66
CA ASP A 50 -0.77 7.92 10.46
C ASP A 50 0.34 8.76 9.81
N ALA A 51 0.66 9.90 10.45
CA ALA A 51 1.67 10.82 9.93
C ALA A 51 3.06 10.18 9.78
N TRP A 52 3.33 9.10 10.53
CA TRP A 52 4.59 8.37 10.57
C TRP A 52 4.53 7.06 9.76
N GLY A 53 3.42 6.76 9.10
CA GLY A 53 3.31 5.59 8.24
C GLY A 53 2.81 4.32 8.92
N ARG A 54 2.35 4.36 10.18
CA ARG A 54 1.69 3.19 10.80
C ARG A 54 0.34 3.00 10.14
N LEU A 55 0.04 1.76 9.76
CA LEU A 55 -1.26 1.40 9.24
C LEU A 55 -2.33 1.63 10.31
N ARG A 56 -3.43 2.24 9.89
CA ARG A 56 -4.62 2.46 10.72
C ARG A 56 -5.87 2.08 9.97
N ASN A 57 -6.91 1.77 10.72
CA ASN A 57 -8.21 1.47 10.15
C ASN A 57 -8.74 2.72 9.41
N PRO A 58 -9.07 2.64 8.11
CA PRO A 58 -9.54 3.81 7.36
C PRO A 58 -10.84 4.42 7.91
N SER A 59 -11.72 3.61 8.49
CA SER A 59 -13.01 4.06 9.02
C SER A 59 -12.89 4.68 10.41
N THR A 60 -12.08 4.10 11.30
CA THR A 60 -11.96 4.57 12.70
C THR A 60 -10.75 5.46 12.95
N GLN A 61 -9.78 5.48 12.02
CA GLN A 61 -8.50 6.17 12.14
C GLN A 61 -7.62 5.68 13.30
N VAL A 62 -7.95 4.52 13.89
CA VAL A 62 -7.18 3.89 14.96
C VAL A 62 -6.08 3.02 14.37
N ALA A 63 -4.84 3.21 14.84
CA ALA A 63 -3.70 2.38 14.44
C ALA A 63 -3.97 0.91 14.74
N TYR A 64 -3.59 0.03 13.81
CA TYR A 64 -3.67 -1.41 14.04
C TYR A 64 -2.69 -1.82 15.14
N ALA A 65 -3.05 -2.85 15.91
CA ALA A 65 -2.11 -3.48 16.82
C ALA A 65 -1.06 -4.26 16.00
N PRO A 66 0.19 -4.37 16.47
CA PRO A 66 1.22 -5.13 15.78
C PRO A 66 0.77 -6.56 15.45
N GLY A 67 0.85 -6.94 14.17
CA GLY A 67 0.43 -8.25 13.67
C GLY A 67 -1.05 -8.36 13.29
N SER A 68 -1.83 -7.29 13.45
CA SER A 68 -3.24 -7.21 13.02
C SER A 68 -3.44 -6.31 11.80
N GLU A 69 -2.35 -5.80 11.22
CA GLU A 69 -2.39 -5.00 10.00
C GLU A 69 -2.92 -5.83 8.81
N PRO A 70 -3.72 -5.24 7.92
CA PRO A 70 -4.13 -5.92 6.71
C PRO A 70 -2.93 -6.14 5.77
N ALA A 71 -2.93 -7.27 5.07
CA ALA A 71 -1.94 -7.52 4.03
C ALA A 71 -2.10 -6.52 2.88
N LEU A 72 -0.99 -5.90 2.45
CA LEU A 72 -1.00 -4.95 1.35
C LEU A 72 -1.06 -5.71 0.01
N PHE A 73 -2.02 -5.38 -0.84
CA PHE A 73 -2.23 -6.08 -2.12
C PHE A 73 -1.00 -6.04 -3.03
N LEU A 74 -0.28 -4.92 -3.05
CA LEU A 74 0.95 -4.76 -3.82
C LEU A 74 2.23 -5.00 -3.01
N GLY A 75 2.12 -5.40 -1.75
CA GLY A 75 3.24 -5.46 -0.81
C GLY A 75 3.87 -4.09 -0.50
N ARG A 76 3.28 -3.01 -1.01
CA ARG A 76 3.77 -1.63 -0.92
C ARG A 76 2.69 -0.71 -0.40
N GLY A 77 3.09 0.31 0.34
CA GLY A 77 2.17 1.17 1.06
C GLY A 77 2.69 2.58 1.26
N TYR A 78 3.11 2.90 2.50
CA TYR A 78 3.58 4.23 2.90
C TYR A 78 4.71 4.72 1.99
N THR A 79 4.55 5.91 1.42
CA THR A 79 5.49 6.52 0.44
C THR A 79 5.85 5.62 -0.77
N GLY A 80 5.01 4.62 -1.09
CA GLY A 80 5.23 3.68 -2.20
C GLY A 80 6.28 2.60 -1.92
N HIS A 81 6.79 2.51 -0.70
CA HIS A 81 7.82 1.56 -0.30
C HIS A 81 7.24 0.22 0.13
N GLU A 82 8.10 -0.81 0.11
CA GLU A 82 7.75 -2.17 0.50
C GLU A 82 7.54 -2.26 2.01
N TYR A 83 6.43 -2.87 2.42
CA TYR A 83 6.14 -3.16 3.82
C TYR A 83 6.54 -4.59 4.14
N LEU A 84 7.25 -4.76 5.25
CA LEU A 84 7.69 -6.05 5.76
C LEU A 84 6.83 -6.43 6.98
N PRO A 85 5.66 -7.06 6.80
CA PRO A 85 4.69 -7.21 7.88
C PRO A 85 5.20 -8.08 9.03
N TRP A 86 6.12 -9.02 8.77
CA TRP A 86 6.75 -9.84 9.82
C TRP A 86 7.63 -9.05 10.79
N PHE A 87 8.11 -7.87 10.38
CA PHE A 87 8.96 -7.01 11.20
C PHE A 87 8.28 -5.69 11.58
N GLY A 88 7.14 -5.36 10.97
CA GLY A 88 6.51 -4.03 11.12
C GLY A 88 7.32 -2.90 10.49
N LEU A 89 8.28 -3.20 9.60
CA LEU A 89 9.22 -2.24 9.04
C LEU A 89 8.89 -1.89 7.59
N VAL A 90 9.30 -0.70 7.17
CA VAL A 90 9.24 -0.26 5.77
C VAL A 90 10.65 -0.31 5.17
N ASN A 91 10.80 -1.04 4.07
CA ASN A 91 12.03 -1.11 3.31
C ASN A 91 12.13 0.09 2.37
N MET A 92 12.94 1.09 2.76
CA MET A 92 13.22 2.30 1.99
C MET A 92 14.42 2.10 1.04
N ASN A 93 14.66 0.85 0.60
CA ASN A 93 15.77 0.35 -0.21
C ASN A 93 17.13 0.38 0.48
N ALA A 94 17.62 1.56 0.88
CA ALA A 94 18.94 1.72 1.52
C ALA A 94 18.87 1.75 3.05
N ARG A 95 17.67 1.89 3.62
CA ARG A 95 17.41 1.94 5.05
C ARG A 95 16.12 1.21 5.39
N LEU A 96 16.06 0.66 6.60
CA LEU A 96 14.82 0.19 7.21
C LEU A 96 14.25 1.31 8.07
N TYR A 97 12.96 1.57 7.91
CA TYR A 97 12.23 2.57 8.68
C TYR A 97 11.21 1.89 9.58
N ASP A 98 11.21 2.27 10.85
CA ASP A 98 10.21 1.84 11.82
C ASP A 98 9.18 2.97 12.02
N PRO A 99 7.93 2.79 11.58
CA PRO A 99 6.88 3.80 11.78
C PRO A 99 6.40 3.87 13.24
N ALA A 100 6.85 2.97 14.13
CA ALA A 100 6.41 2.89 15.51
C ALA A 100 7.16 3.77 16.51
N LEU A 101 8.34 4.28 16.13
CA LEU A 101 9.29 5.01 16.97
C LEU A 101 9.13 6.53 16.91
#